data_AF-F3LJS4-F1
#
_entry.id   AF-F3LJS4-F1
#
_cell.length_a   1.000
_cell.length_b   1.000
_cell.length_c   1.000
_cell.angle_alpha   90.00
_cell.angle_beta   90.00
_cell.angle_gamma   90.00
#
_symmetry.space_group_name_H-M   'P 1'
#
loop_
_entity.id
_entity.type
_entity.pdbx_description
1 polymer ?
#
loop_
_entity_poly.entity_id
_entity_poly.type
_entity_poly.pdbx_seq_one_letter_code
_entity_poly.pdbx_strand_id
1 'polypeptide(L)'
;MVKALPKQWRKHFVPVPSCIDKALGRLSPKQHTLSDGLSAELLRQTGVKIPDELWNDVTLDSYYQMNIIVVDQHQKRIDSDRDLSVLKERYRDHVQEHLQIVGDDFERENLTEWDFGELPESYEIKQQGMSIRAYPAIVDRGHCVDIKLYDNPQEAIVDSVKGMVRLAVLSQKETVKYLQKNLFKGKELGLSVVDIGSKEQVVDDIICAAVKQVCFSGKGDNLPLFEQSPLTQVLIRHQSEFLVAVEQGRSQIVERAEALVACLTKAFTLVVAIKKAIKQAKNPLVMAYAAGDIQGQLQQLFYTGVAYNTPYFALQQYPRYLQAIQLRLDKVAANVNKDRALMAELAPLNARWADKVQQLGYAEVSLHLELEAYRWMLEELRVSFFAQTVKTVMPVSTKRLNKQWSLC
;
A
#
# COMPACT_ATOMS: atom_id res chain seq x y z
N MET A 1 -6.68 30.50 -14.95
CA MET A 1 -6.75 29.20 -15.66
C MET A 1 -6.90 29.36 -17.17
N VAL A 2 -8.05 29.74 -17.74
CA VAL A 2 -8.25 29.78 -19.23
C VAL A 2 -7.27 30.69 -19.97
N LYS A 3 -6.86 31.81 -19.38
CA LYS A 3 -5.84 32.70 -19.98
C LYS A 3 -4.46 32.05 -20.14
N ALA A 4 -4.15 31.06 -19.28
CA ALA A 4 -2.88 30.33 -19.26
C ALA A 4 -2.86 29.13 -20.23
N LEU A 5 -4.00 28.75 -20.81
CA LEU A 5 -4.04 27.70 -21.82
C LEU A 5 -3.26 28.11 -23.08
N PRO A 6 -2.68 27.13 -23.81
CA PRO A 6 -2.04 27.39 -25.10
C PRO A 6 -2.97 28.13 -26.07
N LYS A 7 -2.39 29.02 -26.89
CA LYS A 7 -3.14 29.90 -27.81
C LYS A 7 -4.15 29.14 -28.69
N GLN A 8 -3.79 27.92 -29.12
CA GLN A 8 -4.63 27.07 -29.97
C GLN A 8 -5.98 26.73 -29.31
N TRP A 9 -6.03 26.59 -27.99
CA TRP A 9 -7.24 26.32 -27.22
C TRP A 9 -7.91 27.61 -26.80
N ARG A 10 -7.13 28.56 -26.26
CA ARG A 10 -7.65 29.83 -25.71
C ARG A 10 -8.47 30.65 -26.73
N LYS A 11 -8.13 30.58 -28.02
CA LYS A 11 -8.84 31.33 -29.09
C LYS A 11 -10.34 30.99 -29.20
N HIS A 12 -10.73 29.77 -28.79
CA HIS A 12 -12.12 29.31 -28.86
C HIS A 12 -13.01 29.92 -27.78
N PHE A 13 -12.41 30.54 -26.76
CA PHE A 13 -13.10 31.10 -25.60
C PHE A 13 -13.09 32.64 -25.60
N VAL A 14 -12.73 33.29 -26.71
CA VAL A 14 -12.69 34.75 -26.81
C VAL A 14 -14.10 35.28 -27.15
N PRO A 15 -14.64 36.29 -26.42
CA PRO A 15 -14.02 37.01 -25.30
C PRO A 15 -14.01 36.18 -24.01
N VAL A 16 -12.81 35.98 -23.43
CA VAL A 16 -12.61 35.13 -22.25
C VAL A 16 -13.52 35.52 -21.08
N PRO A 17 -13.66 36.81 -20.71
CA PRO A 17 -14.54 37.19 -19.60
C PRO A 17 -15.97 36.67 -19.78
N SER A 18 -16.59 36.91 -20.94
CA SER A 18 -17.98 36.52 -21.19
C SER A 18 -18.19 35.00 -21.16
N CYS A 19 -17.23 34.23 -21.68
CA CYS A 19 -17.29 32.77 -21.65
C CYS A 19 -17.19 32.24 -20.20
N ILE A 20 -16.32 32.83 -19.40
CA ILE A 20 -16.14 32.45 -17.99
C ILE A 20 -17.33 32.87 -17.13
N ASP A 21 -17.91 34.05 -17.33
CA ASP A 21 -19.08 34.51 -16.56
C ASP A 21 -20.27 33.55 -16.77
N LYS A 22 -20.51 33.14 -18.02
CA LYS A 22 -21.53 32.12 -18.33
C LYS A 22 -21.22 30.78 -17.69
N ALA A 23 -19.94 30.40 -17.64
CA ALA A 23 -19.54 29.13 -17.06
C ALA A 23 -19.71 29.13 -15.53
N LEU A 24 -19.25 30.17 -14.85
CA LEU A 24 -19.36 30.35 -13.41
C LEU A 24 -20.82 30.35 -12.95
N GLY A 25 -21.74 30.95 -13.71
CA GLY A 25 -23.17 30.94 -13.40
C GLY A 25 -23.82 29.55 -13.39
N ARG A 26 -23.13 28.51 -13.88
CA ARG A 26 -23.60 27.13 -13.97
C ARG A 26 -22.76 26.14 -13.16
N LEU A 27 -21.65 26.60 -12.58
CA LEU A 27 -20.80 25.76 -11.75
C LEU A 27 -21.39 25.63 -10.36
N SER A 28 -21.48 24.39 -9.87
CA SER A 28 -21.91 24.08 -8.52
C SER A 28 -20.71 23.66 -7.68
N PRO A 29 -20.45 24.27 -6.52
CA PRO A 29 -19.46 23.77 -5.58
C PRO A 29 -19.79 22.31 -5.18
N LYS A 30 -18.75 21.49 -4.97
CA LYS A 30 -18.80 20.11 -4.42
C LYS A 30 -19.18 18.96 -5.37
N GLN A 31 -19.44 19.20 -6.65
CA GLN A 31 -19.75 18.10 -7.58
C GLN A 31 -18.51 17.56 -8.32
N HIS A 32 -17.59 18.46 -8.69
CA HIS A 32 -16.39 18.13 -9.46
C HIS A 32 -15.22 19.05 -9.06
N THR A 33 -14.01 18.74 -9.50
CA THR A 33 -12.88 19.67 -9.39
C THR A 33 -13.16 20.93 -10.24
N LEU A 34 -12.48 22.04 -9.93
CA LEU A 34 -12.67 23.28 -10.70
C LEU A 34 -12.30 23.09 -12.18
N SER A 35 -11.24 22.34 -12.48
CA SER A 35 -10.81 22.01 -13.85
C SER A 35 -11.86 21.19 -14.59
N ASP A 36 -12.43 20.16 -13.95
CA ASP A 36 -13.44 19.29 -14.57
C ASP A 36 -14.72 20.06 -14.85
N GLY A 37 -15.23 20.78 -13.84
CA GLY A 37 -16.43 21.58 -13.97
C GLY A 37 -16.27 22.64 -15.07
N LEU A 38 -15.14 23.35 -15.07
CA LEU A 38 -14.86 24.38 -16.06
C LEU A 38 -14.73 23.76 -17.46
N SER A 39 -14.07 22.60 -17.60
CA SER A 39 -13.96 21.90 -18.89
C SER A 39 -15.30 21.49 -19.45
N ALA A 40 -16.16 20.91 -18.61
CA ALA A 40 -17.49 20.47 -19.00
C ALA A 40 -18.35 21.64 -19.51
N GLU A 41 -18.29 22.78 -18.82
CA GLU A 41 -19.10 23.94 -19.20
C GLU A 41 -18.51 24.70 -20.41
N LEU A 42 -17.19 24.80 -20.54
CA LEU A 42 -16.55 25.35 -21.73
C LEU A 42 -16.81 24.49 -22.97
N LEU A 43 -16.79 23.15 -22.83
CA LEU A 43 -17.20 22.22 -23.87
C LEU A 43 -18.66 22.44 -24.26
N ARG A 44 -19.57 22.56 -23.28
CA ARG A 44 -21.00 22.81 -23.54
C ARG A 44 -21.23 24.13 -24.29
N GLN A 45 -20.45 25.17 -23.99
CA GLN A 45 -20.58 26.47 -24.64
C GLN A 45 -19.98 26.55 -26.04
N THR A 46 -18.89 25.83 -26.30
CA THR A 46 -18.08 26.03 -27.52
C THR A 46 -17.94 24.80 -28.42
N GLY A 47 -18.31 23.61 -27.92
CA GLY A 47 -18.07 22.33 -28.58
C GLY A 47 -16.62 21.84 -28.54
N VAL A 48 -15.71 22.60 -27.91
CA VAL A 48 -14.28 22.28 -27.85
C VAL A 48 -13.94 21.59 -26.54
N LYS A 49 -13.47 20.33 -26.63
CA LYS A 49 -12.97 19.58 -25.46
C LYS A 49 -11.51 19.93 -25.21
N ILE A 50 -11.22 20.49 -24.04
CA ILE A 50 -9.85 20.74 -23.59
C ILE A 50 -9.29 19.41 -23.03
N PRO A 51 -8.10 18.96 -23.46
CA PRO A 51 -7.40 17.83 -22.85
C PRO A 51 -7.09 18.09 -21.37
N ASP A 52 -7.28 17.08 -20.52
CA ASP A 52 -7.18 17.23 -19.07
C ASP A 52 -5.74 17.57 -18.63
N GLU A 53 -4.75 17.06 -19.35
CA GLU A 53 -3.33 17.29 -19.07
C GLU A 53 -2.95 18.78 -19.14
N LEU A 54 -3.65 19.56 -19.97
CA LEU A 54 -3.39 20.99 -20.09
C LEU A 54 -3.77 21.77 -18.84
N TRP A 55 -4.66 21.26 -18.00
CA TRP A 55 -4.98 21.91 -16.72
C TRP A 55 -3.91 21.66 -15.67
N ASN A 56 -3.25 20.50 -15.73
CA ASN A 56 -2.14 20.18 -14.82
C ASN A 56 -0.94 21.11 -15.04
N ASP A 57 -0.74 21.56 -16.28
CA ASP A 57 0.32 22.52 -16.65
C ASP A 57 -0.03 23.98 -16.31
N VAL A 58 -1.27 24.26 -15.88
CA VAL A 58 -1.69 25.63 -15.53
C VAL A 58 -1.21 25.97 -14.13
N THR A 59 -0.16 26.77 -14.05
CA THR A 59 0.25 27.42 -12.80
C THR A 59 -0.56 28.69 -12.57
N LEU A 60 -1.09 28.87 -11.37
CA LEU A 60 -1.76 30.10 -10.94
C LEU A 60 -0.83 30.90 -10.04
N ASP A 61 -0.80 32.21 -10.22
CA ASP A 61 -0.15 33.10 -9.25
C ASP A 61 -0.74 32.88 -7.87
N SER A 62 0.10 33.01 -6.84
CA SER A 62 -0.29 32.82 -5.44
C SER A 62 -1.50 33.67 -5.03
N TYR A 63 -1.68 34.84 -5.66
CA TYR A 63 -2.86 35.70 -5.47
C TYR A 63 -4.20 34.99 -5.75
N TYR A 64 -4.23 34.04 -6.70
CA TYR A 64 -5.45 33.31 -7.08
C TYR A 64 -5.66 32.01 -6.31
N GLN A 65 -4.71 31.63 -5.46
CA GLN A 65 -4.82 30.45 -4.62
C GLN A 65 -5.50 30.80 -3.30
N MET A 66 -6.20 29.83 -2.71
CA MET A 66 -6.69 29.99 -1.35
C MET A 66 -5.52 30.16 -0.38
N ASN A 67 -5.72 30.97 0.66
CA ASN A 67 -4.79 31.06 1.78
C ASN A 67 -5.47 30.40 2.97
N ILE A 68 -4.87 29.33 3.47
CA ILE A 68 -5.36 28.59 4.62
C ILE A 68 -4.70 29.20 5.84
N ILE A 69 -5.50 29.54 6.84
CA ILE A 69 -5.03 30.16 8.07
C ILE A 69 -5.32 29.20 9.20
N VAL A 70 -4.28 28.85 9.95
CA VAL A 70 -4.42 28.12 11.21
C VAL A 70 -4.67 29.17 12.29
N VAL A 71 -5.71 28.97 13.09
CA VAL A 71 -6.10 29.87 14.18
C VAL A 71 -6.15 29.11 15.50
N ASP A 72 -5.88 29.80 16.60
CA ASP A 72 -6.04 29.26 17.95
C ASP A 72 -7.50 29.35 18.44
N GLN A 73 -7.74 28.89 19.66
CA GLN A 73 -9.04 28.95 20.35
C GLN A 73 -9.64 30.36 20.48
N HIS A 74 -8.82 31.40 20.34
CA HIS A 74 -9.25 32.80 20.38
C HIS A 74 -9.36 33.41 18.96
N GLN A 75 -9.38 32.58 17.92
CA GLN A 75 -9.38 32.98 16.50
C GLN A 75 -8.15 33.79 16.09
N LYS A 76 -7.06 33.73 16.86
CA LYS A 76 -5.81 34.41 16.51
C LYS A 76 -5.04 33.52 15.54
N ARG A 77 -4.59 34.11 14.44
CA ARG A 77 -3.73 33.43 13.46
C ARG A 77 -2.43 32.94 14.11
N ILE A 78 -2.20 31.63 14.05
CA ILE A 78 -0.97 30.96 14.48
C ILE A 78 -0.03 30.75 13.30
N ASP A 79 -0.57 30.39 12.13
CA ASP A 79 0.20 30.10 10.92
C ASP A 79 -0.69 30.24 9.68
N SER A 80 -0.09 30.17 8.50
CA SER A 80 -0.82 30.10 7.24
C SER A 80 0.05 29.52 6.13
N ASP A 81 -0.60 28.85 5.21
CA ASP A 81 0.01 28.40 3.96
C ASP A 81 -1.07 28.35 2.87
N ARG A 82 -0.63 28.28 1.63
CA ARG A 82 -1.51 28.03 0.49
C ARG A 82 -1.66 26.53 0.21
N ASP A 83 -0.76 25.72 0.77
CA ASP A 83 -0.81 24.26 0.74
C ASP A 83 -1.26 23.68 2.09
N LEU A 84 -2.42 23.02 2.09
CA LEU A 84 -2.96 22.37 3.28
C LEU A 84 -2.07 21.23 3.76
N SER A 85 -1.41 20.52 2.85
CA SER A 85 -0.57 19.37 3.16
C SER A 85 0.66 19.81 3.96
N VAL A 86 1.27 20.93 3.57
CA VAL A 86 2.41 21.53 4.30
C VAL A 86 1.99 21.97 5.70
N LEU A 87 0.79 22.55 5.87
CA LEU A 87 0.26 22.87 7.20
C LEU A 87 0.04 21.61 8.03
N LYS A 88 -0.63 20.59 7.47
CA LYS A 88 -0.87 19.33 8.18
C LYS A 88 0.43 18.67 8.63
N GLU A 89 1.45 18.66 7.79
CA GLU A 89 2.74 18.07 8.12
C GLU A 89 3.47 18.85 9.23
N ARG A 90 3.45 20.19 9.19
CA ARG A 90 4.02 21.03 10.26
C ARG A 90 3.36 20.84 11.62
N TYR A 91 2.08 20.47 11.65
CA TYR A 91 1.29 20.36 12.88
C TYR A 91 0.96 18.93 13.29
N ARG A 92 1.41 17.90 12.55
CA ARG A 92 1.11 16.49 12.83
C ARG A 92 1.45 16.11 14.27
N ASP A 93 2.69 16.37 14.70
CA ASP A 93 3.15 16.03 16.04
C ASP A 93 2.35 16.77 17.13
N HIS A 94 2.04 18.05 16.91
CA HIS A 94 1.23 18.85 17.84
C HIS A 94 -0.20 18.32 17.98
N VAL A 95 -0.83 17.90 16.87
CA VAL A 95 -2.17 17.31 16.91
C VAL A 95 -2.12 15.96 17.63
N GLN A 96 -1.13 15.13 17.33
CA GLN A 96 -0.96 13.82 17.96
C GLN A 96 -0.70 13.91 19.47
N GLU A 97 0.17 14.83 19.91
CA GLU A 97 0.38 15.12 21.33
C GLU A 97 -0.90 15.61 22.00
N HIS A 98 -1.65 16.51 21.34
CA HIS A 98 -2.91 17.02 21.89
C HIS A 98 -3.94 15.89 22.03
N LEU A 99 -4.09 15.02 21.02
CA LEU A 99 -4.98 13.86 21.09
C LEU A 99 -4.65 12.93 22.27
N GLN A 100 -3.36 12.68 22.53
CA GLN A 100 -2.93 11.86 23.67
C GLN A 100 -3.22 12.52 25.04
N ILE A 101 -3.04 13.84 25.14
CA ILE A 101 -3.29 14.60 26.38
C ILE A 101 -4.80 14.67 26.69
N VAL A 102 -5.63 14.69 25.66
CA VAL A 102 -7.09 14.87 25.82
C VAL A 102 -7.75 13.64 26.43
N GLY A 103 -7.10 12.46 26.42
CA GLY A 103 -7.43 11.32 27.29
C GLY A 103 -8.92 11.10 27.44
N ASP A 104 -9.62 10.96 26.32
CA ASP A 104 -11.07 10.79 26.31
C ASP A 104 -11.43 9.38 26.82
N ASP A 105 -12.60 9.22 27.45
CA ASP A 105 -13.15 7.92 27.91
C ASP A 105 -13.31 6.91 26.76
N PHE A 106 -13.09 7.35 25.52
CA PHE A 106 -13.11 6.55 24.31
C PHE A 106 -11.88 5.63 24.16
N GLU A 107 -10.68 6.05 24.57
CA GLU A 107 -9.50 5.20 24.45
C GLU A 107 -9.53 4.06 25.48
N ARG A 108 -9.13 2.86 25.04
CA ARG A 108 -9.17 1.65 25.88
C ARG A 108 -7.91 0.84 25.66
N GLU A 109 -7.34 0.26 26.71
CA GLU A 109 -6.10 -0.51 26.62
C GLU A 109 -6.29 -1.97 27.04
N ASN A 110 -5.37 -2.83 26.60
CA ASN A 110 -5.26 -4.22 27.05
C ASN A 110 -6.51 -5.09 26.78
N LEU A 111 -7.23 -4.79 25.71
CA LEU A 111 -8.40 -5.58 25.30
C LEU A 111 -7.97 -6.91 24.70
N THR A 112 -8.62 -8.00 25.11
CA THR A 112 -8.40 -9.34 24.53
C THR A 112 -9.61 -9.88 23.77
N GLU A 113 -10.71 -9.12 23.79
CA GLU A 113 -11.97 -9.45 23.13
C GLU A 113 -12.62 -8.17 22.59
N TRP A 114 -13.54 -8.34 21.64
CA TRP A 114 -14.30 -7.23 21.08
C TRP A 114 -15.46 -6.89 22.03
N ASP A 115 -15.28 -5.93 22.94
CA ASP A 115 -16.28 -5.53 23.95
C ASP A 115 -16.63 -4.02 23.90
N PHE A 116 -16.20 -3.33 22.84
CA PHE A 116 -16.36 -1.88 22.66
C PHE A 116 -17.51 -1.50 21.70
N GLY A 117 -18.36 -2.45 21.32
CA GLY A 117 -19.51 -2.19 20.46
C GLY A 117 -19.12 -1.88 19.02
N GLU A 118 -19.48 -0.70 18.53
CA GLU A 118 -19.12 -0.22 17.18
C GLU A 118 -17.81 0.57 17.23
N LEU A 119 -16.94 0.38 16.23
CA LEU A 119 -15.78 1.23 15.96
C LEU A 119 -16.17 2.32 14.93
N PRO A 120 -16.52 3.55 15.36
CA PRO A 120 -17.02 4.57 14.45
C PRO A 120 -15.95 5.02 13.44
N GLU A 121 -16.38 5.50 12.28
CA GLU A 121 -15.48 5.99 11.22
C GLU A 121 -14.67 7.22 11.63
N SER A 122 -15.26 8.08 12.48
CA SER A 122 -14.60 9.24 13.03
C SER A 122 -15.20 9.57 14.39
N TYR A 123 -14.42 10.26 15.20
CA TYR A 123 -14.79 10.72 16.52
C TYR A 123 -14.55 12.23 16.61
N GLU A 124 -15.53 13.00 17.08
CA GLU A 124 -15.41 14.45 17.25
C GLU A 124 -15.18 14.79 18.72
N ILE A 125 -13.99 15.33 19.00
CA ILE A 125 -13.62 15.81 20.32
C ILE A 125 -13.96 17.30 20.38
N LYS A 126 -14.83 17.69 21.33
CA LYS A 126 -15.18 19.10 21.55
C LYS A 126 -14.39 19.67 22.72
N GLN A 127 -13.54 20.65 22.46
CA GLN A 127 -12.81 21.37 23.49
C GLN A 127 -12.79 22.88 23.25
N GLN A 128 -13.12 23.66 24.28
CA GLN A 128 -13.00 25.12 24.30
C GLN A 128 -13.57 25.84 23.06
N GLY A 129 -14.66 25.33 22.48
CA GLY A 129 -15.30 25.90 21.29
C GLY A 129 -14.72 25.45 19.94
N MET A 130 -13.69 24.59 19.94
CA MET A 130 -13.13 23.93 18.77
C MET A 130 -13.57 22.46 18.71
N SER A 131 -13.79 21.95 17.49
CA SER A 131 -14.06 20.53 17.24
C SER A 131 -12.86 19.92 16.50
N ILE A 132 -12.23 18.91 17.10
CA ILE A 132 -11.14 18.15 16.49
C ILE A 132 -11.74 16.82 16.03
N ARG A 133 -11.60 16.52 14.74
CA ARG A 133 -11.96 15.21 14.19
C ARG A 133 -10.77 14.27 14.32
N ALA A 134 -10.99 13.13 14.97
CA ALA A 134 -10.05 12.03 15.11
C ALA A 134 -10.63 10.73 14.53
N TYR A 135 -9.77 9.73 14.39
CA TYR A 135 -10.09 8.46 13.75
C TYR A 135 -9.73 7.30 14.69
N PRO A 136 -10.74 6.61 15.26
CA PRO A 136 -10.54 5.43 16.08
C PRO A 136 -9.78 4.33 15.35
N ALA A 137 -8.78 3.76 16.03
CA ALA A 137 -7.99 2.65 15.54
C ALA A 137 -7.88 1.51 16.56
N ILE A 138 -7.95 0.26 16.09
CA ILE A 138 -7.63 -0.92 16.89
C ILE A 138 -6.13 -1.21 16.73
N VAL A 139 -5.34 -1.03 17.78
CA VAL A 139 -3.87 -1.11 17.70
C VAL A 139 -3.38 -2.45 18.25
N ASP A 140 -2.67 -3.23 17.43
CA ASP A 140 -2.07 -4.51 17.82
C ASP A 140 -0.91 -4.31 18.82
N ARG A 141 -1.01 -4.96 20.00
CA ARG A 141 0.05 -5.01 21.03
C ARG A 141 0.62 -6.41 21.24
N GLY A 142 0.32 -7.36 20.35
CA GLY A 142 0.80 -8.74 20.37
C GLY A 142 -0.01 -9.67 21.29
N HIS A 143 -0.20 -9.30 22.56
CA HIS A 143 -0.97 -10.08 23.53
C HIS A 143 -2.36 -9.50 23.86
N CYS A 144 -2.61 -8.29 23.39
CA CYS A 144 -3.84 -7.53 23.52
C CYS A 144 -3.95 -6.55 22.35
N VAL A 145 -5.02 -5.76 22.35
CA VAL A 145 -5.14 -4.58 21.51
C VAL A 145 -5.55 -3.36 22.34
N ASP A 146 -5.25 -2.18 21.81
CA ASP A 146 -5.77 -0.92 22.33
C ASP A 146 -6.76 -0.30 21.34
N ILE A 147 -7.64 0.57 21.80
CA ILE A 147 -8.40 1.53 21.00
C ILE A 147 -7.74 2.89 21.19
N LYS A 148 -7.24 3.49 20.11
CA LYS A 148 -6.58 4.80 20.12
C LYS A 148 -7.14 5.74 19.07
N LEU A 149 -6.99 7.04 19.28
CA LEU A 149 -7.41 8.07 18.34
C LEU A 149 -6.23 8.55 17.50
N TYR A 150 -6.40 8.49 16.18
CA TYR A 150 -5.43 8.96 15.18
C TYR A 150 -5.92 10.26 14.54
N ASP A 151 -5.00 11.05 14.01
CA ASP A 151 -5.29 12.24 13.20
C ASP A 151 -5.36 11.92 11.69
N ASN A 152 -4.81 10.76 11.29
CA ASN A 152 -4.81 10.26 9.93
C ASN A 152 -5.77 9.05 9.77
N PRO A 153 -6.82 9.15 8.93
CA PRO A 153 -7.75 8.05 8.72
C PRO A 153 -7.11 6.81 8.08
N GLN A 154 -6.08 6.99 7.25
CA GLN A 154 -5.42 5.89 6.56
C GLN A 154 -4.62 5.04 7.54
N GLU A 155 -3.89 5.68 8.45
CA GLU A 155 -3.16 5.00 9.52
C GLU A 155 -4.13 4.28 10.45
N ALA A 156 -5.24 4.94 10.83
CA ALA A 156 -6.27 4.31 11.64
C ALA A 156 -6.83 3.04 11.00
N ILE A 157 -7.09 3.04 9.69
CA ILE A 157 -7.58 1.87 8.96
C ILE A 157 -6.54 0.74 8.96
N VAL A 158 -5.30 1.04 8.60
CA VAL A 158 -4.25 0.02 8.46
C VAL A 158 -3.95 -0.64 9.80
N ASP A 159 -3.82 0.15 10.87
CA ASP A 159 -3.62 -0.40 12.21
C ASP A 159 -4.87 -1.15 12.67
N SER A 160 -6.08 -0.63 12.43
CA SER A 160 -7.33 -1.31 12.80
C SER A 160 -7.47 -2.69 12.18
N VAL A 161 -7.11 -2.87 10.90
CA VAL A 161 -7.16 -4.19 10.26
C VAL A 161 -6.18 -5.15 10.96
N LYS A 162 -5.00 -4.67 11.35
CA LYS A 162 -4.03 -5.48 12.09
C LYS A 162 -4.51 -5.80 13.51
N GLY A 163 -5.04 -4.83 14.24
CA GLY A 163 -5.61 -5.03 15.57
C GLY A 163 -6.85 -5.93 15.57
N MET A 164 -7.74 -5.77 14.59
CA MET A 164 -8.89 -6.66 14.40
C MET A 164 -8.43 -8.11 14.17
N VAL A 165 -7.43 -8.32 13.32
CA VAL A 165 -6.83 -9.66 13.13
C VAL A 165 -6.23 -10.17 14.43
N ARG A 166 -5.54 -9.33 15.22
CA ARG A 166 -5.01 -9.71 16.53
C ARG A 166 -6.12 -10.16 17.48
N LEU A 167 -7.23 -9.44 17.58
CA LEU A 167 -8.40 -9.85 18.38
C LEU A 167 -8.91 -11.23 17.96
N ALA A 168 -9.00 -11.48 16.65
CA ALA A 168 -9.39 -12.79 16.13
C ALA A 168 -8.37 -13.87 16.54
N VAL A 169 -7.07 -13.61 16.43
CA VAL A 169 -6.01 -14.53 16.91
C VAL A 169 -6.16 -14.83 18.40
N LEU A 170 -6.39 -13.81 19.25
CA LEU A 170 -6.54 -13.96 20.70
C LEU A 170 -7.76 -14.80 21.10
N SER A 171 -8.83 -14.78 20.29
CA SER A 171 -10.00 -15.64 20.50
C SER A 171 -9.77 -17.12 20.17
N GLN A 172 -8.71 -17.46 19.43
CA GLN A 172 -8.42 -18.82 18.92
C GLN A 172 -7.30 -19.55 19.69
N LYS A 173 -7.33 -19.47 21.03
CA LYS A 173 -6.23 -19.89 21.93
C LYS A 173 -5.66 -21.29 21.65
N GLU A 174 -6.51 -22.30 21.45
CA GLU A 174 -6.06 -23.69 21.22
C GLU A 174 -5.39 -23.86 19.85
N THR A 175 -6.02 -23.35 18.79
CA THR A 175 -5.49 -23.35 17.42
C THR A 175 -4.14 -22.63 17.35
N VAL A 176 -4.04 -21.45 17.96
CA VAL A 176 -2.79 -20.67 18.00
C VAL A 176 -1.68 -21.43 18.72
N LYS A 177 -1.96 -22.01 19.90
CA LYS A 177 -0.98 -22.83 20.62
C LYS A 177 -0.51 -24.04 19.81
N TYR A 178 -1.43 -24.70 19.09
CA TYR A 178 -1.09 -25.80 18.20
C TYR A 178 -0.16 -25.34 17.06
N LEU A 179 -0.49 -24.24 16.39
CA LEU A 179 0.32 -23.72 15.28
C LEU A 179 1.69 -23.27 15.78
N GLN A 180 1.77 -22.52 16.88
CA GLN A 180 3.05 -22.08 17.45
C GLN A 180 4.01 -23.24 17.72
N LYS A 181 3.48 -24.39 18.15
CA LYS A 181 4.27 -25.59 18.43
C LYS A 181 4.67 -26.38 17.17
N ASN A 182 3.82 -26.42 16.15
CA ASN A 182 3.93 -27.39 15.06
C ASN A 182 4.29 -26.81 13.69
N LEU A 183 4.02 -25.52 13.44
CA LEU A 183 4.02 -24.90 12.11
C LEU A 183 5.34 -25.08 11.32
N PHE A 184 6.49 -24.97 11.99
CA PHE A 184 7.82 -25.14 11.38
C PHE A 184 8.56 -26.40 11.83
N LYS A 185 7.91 -27.32 12.55
CA LYS A 185 8.59 -28.51 13.07
C LYS A 185 9.17 -29.33 11.90
N GLY A 186 10.50 -29.44 11.86
CA GLY A 186 11.23 -30.14 10.79
C GLY A 186 11.50 -29.33 9.50
N LYS A 187 11.20 -28.02 9.47
CA LYS A 187 11.39 -27.12 8.30
C LYS A 187 12.22 -25.87 8.62
N GLU A 188 13.01 -25.92 9.69
CA GLU A 188 13.61 -24.73 10.34
C GLU A 188 14.81 -24.14 9.58
N LEU A 189 15.47 -24.94 8.75
CA LEU A 189 16.68 -24.54 8.00
C LEU A 189 16.43 -23.41 6.98
N GLY A 190 15.19 -23.22 6.52
CA GLY A 190 14.86 -22.19 5.55
C GLY A 190 14.80 -20.77 6.12
N LEU A 191 14.61 -20.63 7.44
CA LEU A 191 14.44 -19.32 8.06
C LEU A 191 15.75 -18.55 8.19
N SER A 192 16.89 -19.24 8.31
CA SER A 192 18.20 -18.59 8.49
C SER A 192 18.79 -18.01 7.22
N VAL A 193 18.21 -18.31 6.05
CA VAL A 193 18.74 -17.87 4.75
C VAL A 193 18.11 -16.60 4.23
N VAL A 194 17.07 -16.09 4.88
CA VAL A 194 16.37 -14.86 4.54
C VAL A 194 16.22 -14.02 5.80
N ASP A 195 16.19 -12.69 5.64
CA ASP A 195 16.04 -11.77 6.76
C ASP A 195 14.56 -11.40 6.92
N ILE A 196 13.79 -12.30 7.56
CA ILE A 196 12.35 -12.15 7.76
C ILE A 196 11.94 -12.07 9.23
N GLY A 197 12.93 -11.99 10.14
CA GLY A 197 12.73 -11.96 11.58
C GLY A 197 12.97 -13.30 12.29
N SER A 198 12.73 -13.32 13.61
CA SER A 198 12.88 -14.51 14.44
C SER A 198 11.84 -15.57 14.09
N LYS A 199 12.09 -16.83 14.50
CA LYS A 199 11.12 -17.93 14.28
C LYS A 199 9.75 -17.59 14.88
N GLU A 200 9.73 -17.00 16.07
CA GLU A 200 8.52 -16.59 16.77
C GLU A 200 7.77 -15.50 15.99
N GLN A 201 8.49 -14.50 15.48
CA GLN A 201 7.91 -13.43 14.66
C GLN A 201 7.30 -13.99 13.36
N VAL A 202 8.00 -14.89 12.67
CA VAL A 202 7.51 -15.50 11.42
C VAL A 202 6.30 -16.40 11.67
N VAL A 203 6.29 -17.14 12.78
CA VAL A 203 5.13 -17.95 13.19
C VAL A 203 3.92 -17.06 13.45
N ASP A 204 4.09 -15.98 14.22
CA ASP A 204 3.02 -15.04 14.51
C ASP A 204 2.50 -14.36 13.23
N ASP A 205 3.40 -13.91 12.35
CA ASP A 205 3.09 -13.34 11.03
C ASP A 205 2.22 -14.29 10.19
N ILE A 206 2.58 -15.57 10.10
CA ILE A 206 1.81 -16.57 9.35
C ILE A 206 0.44 -16.83 9.99
N ILE A 207 0.35 -16.85 11.32
CA ILE A 207 -0.92 -17.04 12.02
C ILE A 207 -1.85 -15.85 11.76
N CYS A 208 -1.34 -14.62 11.89
CA CYS A 208 -2.08 -13.41 11.56
C CYS A 208 -2.50 -13.39 10.08
N ALA A 209 -1.61 -13.76 9.16
CA ALA A 209 -1.91 -13.84 7.73
C ALA A 209 -3.03 -14.85 7.43
N ALA A 210 -2.95 -16.04 8.04
CA ALA A 210 -3.95 -17.09 7.89
C ALA A 210 -5.32 -16.62 8.40
N VAL A 211 -5.37 -16.02 9.60
CA VAL A 211 -6.60 -15.47 10.18
C VAL A 211 -7.17 -14.35 9.30
N LYS A 212 -6.35 -13.40 8.84
CA LYS A 212 -6.76 -12.35 7.89
C LYS A 212 -7.44 -12.96 6.66
N GLN A 213 -6.77 -13.93 6.04
CA GLN A 213 -7.20 -14.56 4.79
C GLN A 213 -8.52 -15.33 4.92
N VAL A 214 -8.71 -16.09 6.00
CA VAL A 214 -9.90 -16.96 6.15
C VAL A 214 -11.08 -16.27 6.82
N CYS A 215 -10.84 -15.28 7.69
CA CYS A 215 -11.91 -14.59 8.41
C CYS A 215 -12.36 -13.32 7.69
N PHE A 216 -11.45 -12.53 7.11
CA PHE A 216 -11.76 -11.14 6.73
C PHE A 216 -11.61 -10.82 5.25
N SER A 217 -10.81 -11.58 4.49
CA SER A 217 -10.56 -11.29 3.07
C SER A 217 -11.54 -11.96 2.09
N GLY A 218 -12.45 -12.82 2.56
CA GLY A 218 -13.36 -13.58 1.70
C GLY A 218 -12.61 -14.38 0.61
N LYS A 219 -12.99 -14.20 -0.66
CA LYS A 219 -12.26 -14.77 -1.81
C LYS A 219 -11.11 -13.88 -2.31
N GLY A 220 -10.99 -12.65 -1.81
CA GLY A 220 -10.10 -11.60 -2.31
C GLY A 220 -8.62 -12.02 -2.37
N ASP A 221 -8.14 -12.71 -1.34
CA ASP A 221 -6.72 -13.12 -1.28
C ASP A 221 -6.30 -14.19 -2.30
N ASN A 222 -7.26 -14.92 -2.87
CA ASN A 222 -7.03 -15.87 -3.97
C ASN A 222 -7.23 -15.23 -5.35
N LEU A 223 -7.72 -13.99 -5.44
CA LEU A 223 -7.89 -13.30 -6.71
C LEU A 223 -6.54 -12.93 -7.33
N PRO A 224 -6.49 -12.75 -8.66
CA PRO A 224 -5.31 -12.19 -9.31
C PRO A 224 -4.86 -10.88 -8.64
N LEU A 225 -3.57 -10.56 -8.73
CA LEU A 225 -2.95 -9.40 -8.05
C LEU A 225 -3.58 -8.04 -8.41
N PHE A 226 -4.36 -7.99 -9.49
CA PHE A 226 -5.02 -6.79 -10.03
C PHE A 226 -6.51 -6.71 -9.66
N GLU A 227 -6.99 -7.67 -8.87
CA GLU A 227 -8.39 -7.79 -8.44
C GLU A 227 -8.49 -7.83 -6.90
N GLN A 228 -7.43 -7.44 -6.20
CA GLN A 228 -7.40 -7.39 -4.74
C GLN A 228 -8.39 -6.33 -4.22
N SER A 229 -9.08 -6.66 -3.12
CA SER A 229 -9.96 -5.71 -2.43
C SER A 229 -9.13 -4.73 -1.61
N PRO A 230 -9.51 -3.43 -1.55
CA PRO A 230 -8.83 -2.47 -0.70
C PRO A 230 -9.00 -2.83 0.78
N LEU A 231 -8.00 -2.55 1.62
CA LEU A 231 -8.06 -2.82 3.06
C LEU A 231 -9.25 -2.11 3.75
N THR A 232 -9.76 -1.02 3.18
CA THR A 232 -10.95 -0.33 3.67
C THR A 232 -12.20 -1.22 3.67
N GLN A 233 -12.29 -2.20 2.76
CA GLN A 233 -13.38 -3.18 2.71
C GLN A 233 -13.15 -4.38 3.65
N VAL A 234 -11.93 -4.54 4.16
CA VAL A 234 -11.58 -5.63 5.09
C VAL A 234 -11.93 -5.25 6.52
N LEU A 235 -11.88 -3.96 6.88
CA LEU A 235 -12.14 -3.49 8.23
C LEU A 235 -13.63 -3.63 8.61
N ILE A 236 -13.92 -4.55 9.53
CA ILE A 236 -15.22 -4.67 10.17
C ILE A 236 -15.32 -3.67 11.33
N ARG A 237 -16.46 -3.02 11.48
CA ARG A 237 -16.70 -2.02 12.53
C ARG A 237 -17.69 -2.46 13.61
N HIS A 238 -18.48 -3.51 13.38
CA HIS A 238 -19.47 -3.99 14.34
C HIS A 238 -19.08 -5.34 14.94
N GLN A 239 -19.30 -5.49 16.26
CA GLN A 239 -19.02 -6.74 16.99
C GLN A 239 -19.72 -7.96 16.37
N SER A 240 -20.98 -7.84 15.99
CA SER A 240 -21.76 -8.95 15.43
C SER A 240 -21.17 -9.49 14.13
N GLU A 241 -20.75 -8.60 13.23
CA GLU A 241 -20.09 -8.94 11.97
C GLU A 241 -18.72 -9.59 12.23
N PHE A 242 -17.96 -9.07 13.20
CA PHE A 242 -16.67 -9.63 13.58
C PHE A 242 -16.82 -11.08 14.07
N LEU A 243 -17.79 -11.34 14.96
CA LEU A 243 -18.04 -12.69 15.48
C LEU A 243 -18.44 -13.66 14.37
N VAL A 244 -19.29 -13.22 13.43
CA VAL A 244 -19.69 -14.03 12.27
C VAL A 244 -18.48 -14.37 11.38
N ALA A 245 -17.64 -13.37 11.07
CA ALA A 245 -16.44 -13.54 10.25
C ALA A 245 -15.43 -14.51 10.87
N VAL A 246 -15.18 -14.37 12.18
CA VAL A 246 -14.29 -15.26 12.93
C VAL A 246 -14.80 -16.70 12.91
N GLU A 247 -16.09 -16.91 13.17
CA GLU A 247 -16.68 -18.25 13.20
C GLU A 247 -16.65 -18.93 11.81
N GLN A 248 -16.91 -18.18 10.74
CA GLN A 248 -16.85 -18.69 9.36
C GLN A 248 -15.45 -19.16 8.95
N GLY A 249 -14.41 -18.44 9.36
CA GLY A 249 -13.02 -18.75 9.00
C GLY A 249 -12.33 -19.77 9.92
N ARG A 250 -12.85 -19.96 11.14
CA ARG A 250 -12.18 -20.69 12.23
C ARG A 250 -11.64 -22.06 11.84
N SER A 251 -12.45 -22.85 11.12
CA SER A 251 -12.10 -24.23 10.74
C SER A 251 -10.98 -24.32 9.70
N GLN A 252 -10.68 -23.23 8.98
CA GLN A 252 -9.72 -23.18 7.88
C GLN A 252 -8.37 -22.58 8.27
N ILE A 253 -8.23 -22.03 9.48
CA ILE A 253 -7.00 -21.34 9.94
C ILE A 253 -5.77 -22.25 9.83
N VAL A 254 -5.89 -23.51 10.27
CA VAL A 254 -4.76 -24.46 10.27
C VAL A 254 -4.33 -24.80 8.85
N GLU A 255 -5.28 -25.20 8.00
CA GLU A 255 -5.01 -25.52 6.59
C GLU A 255 -4.36 -24.33 5.88
N ARG A 256 -4.85 -23.11 6.13
CA ARG A 256 -4.30 -21.91 5.50
C ARG A 256 -2.88 -21.60 5.97
N ALA A 257 -2.62 -21.70 7.28
CA ALA A 257 -1.29 -21.49 7.83
C ALA A 257 -0.27 -22.51 7.26
N GLU A 258 -0.67 -23.78 7.13
CA GLU A 258 0.17 -24.81 6.52
C GLU A 258 0.43 -24.56 5.03
N ALA A 259 -0.56 -24.06 4.29
CA ALA A 259 -0.41 -23.66 2.89
C ALA A 259 0.58 -22.49 2.71
N LEU A 260 0.53 -21.49 3.60
CA LEU A 260 1.49 -20.38 3.64
C LEU A 260 2.92 -20.88 3.91
N VAL A 261 3.10 -21.75 4.92
CA VAL A 261 4.40 -22.39 5.20
C VAL A 261 4.90 -23.19 4.00
N ALA A 262 4.03 -23.91 3.32
CA ALA A 262 4.40 -24.69 2.15
C ALA A 262 4.93 -23.80 1.01
N CYS A 263 4.31 -22.64 0.79
CA CYS A 263 4.78 -21.65 -0.18
C CYS A 263 6.16 -21.10 0.21
N LEU A 264 6.30 -20.64 1.46
CA LEU A 264 7.55 -20.07 1.96
C LEU A 264 8.70 -21.08 1.96
N THR A 265 8.47 -22.32 2.39
CA THR A 265 9.51 -23.36 2.44
C THR A 265 10.03 -23.73 1.05
N LYS A 266 9.13 -23.80 0.05
CA LYS A 266 9.52 -23.98 -1.36
C LYS A 266 10.40 -22.82 -1.83
N ALA A 267 10.01 -21.59 -1.48
CA ALA A 267 10.78 -20.39 -1.82
C ALA A 267 12.17 -20.39 -1.15
N PHE A 268 12.27 -20.68 0.14
CA PHE A 268 13.54 -20.72 0.88
C PHE A 268 14.54 -21.72 0.27
N THR A 269 14.06 -22.89 -0.16
CA THR A 269 14.91 -23.90 -0.82
C THR A 269 15.57 -23.32 -2.09
N LEU A 270 14.83 -22.53 -2.87
CA LEU A 270 15.36 -21.88 -4.06
C LEU A 270 16.29 -20.71 -3.69
N VAL A 271 16.00 -19.95 -2.63
CA VAL A 271 16.91 -18.90 -2.14
C VAL A 271 18.25 -19.49 -1.71
N VAL A 272 18.27 -20.62 -0.99
CA VAL A 272 19.51 -21.33 -0.63
C VAL A 272 20.32 -21.64 -1.89
N ALA A 273 19.67 -22.21 -2.91
CA ALA A 273 20.33 -22.57 -4.16
C ALA A 273 20.87 -21.34 -4.92
N ILE A 274 20.10 -20.25 -4.98
CA ILE A 274 20.49 -18.97 -5.59
C ILE A 274 21.72 -18.39 -4.88
N LYS A 275 21.69 -18.27 -3.55
CA LYS A 275 22.81 -17.75 -2.76
C LYS A 275 24.07 -18.61 -2.92
N LYS A 276 23.91 -19.95 -2.96
CA LYS A 276 25.01 -20.88 -3.22
C LYS A 276 25.60 -20.68 -4.62
N ALA A 277 24.76 -20.56 -5.65
CA ALA A 277 25.19 -20.35 -7.03
C ALA A 277 25.97 -19.04 -7.18
N ILE A 278 25.51 -17.95 -6.57
CA ILE A 278 26.22 -16.66 -6.54
C ILE A 278 27.58 -16.81 -5.87
N LYS A 279 27.64 -17.46 -4.70
CA LYS A 279 28.90 -17.65 -3.95
C LYS A 279 29.90 -18.53 -4.71
N GLN A 280 29.44 -19.51 -5.48
CA GLN A 280 30.26 -20.48 -6.21
C GLN A 280 30.53 -20.07 -7.67
N ALA A 281 30.20 -18.84 -8.04
CA ALA A 281 30.42 -18.30 -9.37
C ALA A 281 31.89 -18.45 -9.82
N LYS A 282 32.12 -19.10 -10.97
CA LYS A 282 33.47 -19.24 -11.55
C LYS A 282 34.10 -17.90 -11.92
N ASN A 283 33.28 -16.92 -12.30
CA ASN A 283 33.71 -15.57 -12.66
C ASN A 283 32.94 -14.52 -11.82
N PRO A 284 33.31 -14.31 -10.55
CA PRO A 284 32.57 -13.43 -9.64
C PRO A 284 32.41 -11.99 -10.15
N LEU A 285 33.45 -11.42 -10.77
CA LEU A 285 33.42 -10.06 -11.31
C LEU A 285 32.41 -9.89 -12.44
N VAL A 286 32.23 -10.93 -13.26
CA VAL A 286 31.25 -10.92 -14.36
C VAL A 286 29.82 -10.98 -13.80
N MET A 287 29.62 -11.73 -12.72
CA MET A 287 28.31 -11.89 -12.08
C MET A 287 27.94 -10.78 -11.11
N ALA A 288 28.88 -9.91 -10.71
CA ALA A 288 28.70 -8.94 -9.62
C ALA A 288 27.45 -8.06 -9.77
N TYR A 289 27.19 -7.52 -10.97
CA TYR A 289 26.02 -6.67 -11.21
C TYR A 289 24.70 -7.45 -11.10
N ALA A 290 24.63 -8.65 -11.71
CA ALA A 290 23.45 -9.49 -11.61
C ALA A 290 23.22 -9.98 -10.18
N ALA A 291 24.28 -10.34 -9.46
CA ALA A 291 24.22 -10.74 -8.06
C ALA A 291 23.72 -9.60 -7.15
N GLY A 292 24.17 -8.36 -7.38
CA GLY A 292 23.69 -7.19 -6.66
C GLY A 292 22.20 -6.91 -6.91
N ASP A 293 21.75 -6.92 -8.16
CA ASP A 293 20.33 -6.75 -8.50
C ASP A 293 19.46 -7.89 -7.95
N ILE A 294 19.92 -9.14 -8.02
CA ILE A 294 19.22 -10.30 -7.43
C ILE A 294 19.13 -10.15 -5.91
N GLN A 295 20.19 -9.72 -5.24
CA GLN A 295 20.16 -9.49 -3.79
C GLN A 295 19.13 -8.43 -3.41
N GLY A 296 19.04 -7.34 -4.17
CA GLY A 296 18.01 -6.31 -3.98
C GLY A 296 16.59 -6.86 -4.22
N GLN A 297 16.39 -7.65 -5.28
CA GLN A 297 15.11 -8.32 -5.54
C GLN A 297 14.70 -9.26 -4.40
N LEU A 298 15.65 -10.04 -3.85
CA LEU A 298 15.38 -10.92 -2.71
C LEU A 298 14.99 -10.13 -1.45
N GLN A 299 15.62 -8.99 -1.17
CA GLN A 299 15.25 -8.14 -0.04
C GLN A 299 13.85 -7.52 -0.18
N GLN A 300 13.40 -7.28 -1.41
CA GLN A 300 12.04 -6.81 -1.67
C GLN A 300 10.98 -7.92 -1.63
N LEU A 301 11.37 -9.19 -1.78
CA LEU A 301 10.48 -10.35 -1.68
C LEU A 301 10.45 -10.94 -0.26
N PHE A 302 11.53 -10.79 0.51
CA PHE A 302 11.67 -11.34 1.85
C PHE A 302 11.98 -10.24 2.84
N TYR A 303 10.97 -9.87 3.63
CA TYR A 303 11.01 -8.83 4.66
C TYR A 303 10.18 -9.28 5.88
N THR A 304 10.34 -8.61 7.02
CA THR A 304 9.52 -8.90 8.22
C THR A 304 8.06 -8.58 7.95
N GLY A 305 7.16 -9.53 8.23
CA GLY A 305 5.73 -9.38 7.94
C GLY A 305 5.32 -9.85 6.54
N VAL A 306 6.23 -10.53 5.81
CA VAL A 306 5.98 -10.97 4.42
C VAL A 306 4.72 -11.82 4.28
N ALA A 307 4.37 -12.66 5.26
CA ALA A 307 3.18 -13.50 5.14
C ALA A 307 1.89 -12.68 5.26
N TYR A 308 1.83 -11.71 6.17
CA TYR A 308 0.66 -10.87 6.40
C TYR A 308 0.46 -9.79 5.34
N ASN A 309 1.57 -9.17 4.89
CA ASN A 309 1.56 -8.03 3.98
C ASN A 309 1.58 -8.42 2.49
N THR A 310 1.85 -9.69 2.16
CA THR A 310 1.85 -10.15 0.76
C THR A 310 0.55 -10.92 0.47
N PRO A 311 -0.19 -10.55 -0.60
CA PRO A 311 -1.35 -11.32 -1.04
C PRO A 311 -1.00 -12.79 -1.25
N TYR A 312 -1.89 -13.71 -0.86
CA TYR A 312 -1.59 -15.14 -0.96
C TYR A 312 -1.25 -15.59 -2.39
N PHE A 313 -1.96 -15.07 -3.39
CA PHE A 313 -1.66 -15.32 -4.79
C PHE A 313 -0.19 -14.96 -5.15
N ALA A 314 0.34 -13.84 -4.64
CA ALA A 314 1.73 -13.44 -4.88
C ALA A 314 2.72 -14.41 -4.23
N LEU A 315 2.47 -14.84 -2.98
CA LEU A 315 3.30 -15.84 -2.30
C LEU A 315 3.38 -17.16 -3.07
N GLN A 316 2.28 -17.58 -3.72
CA GLN A 316 2.27 -18.75 -4.60
C GLN A 316 3.18 -18.58 -5.82
N GLN A 317 3.43 -17.35 -6.27
CA GLN A 317 4.33 -17.05 -7.39
C GLN A 317 5.81 -17.00 -7.02
N TYR A 318 6.17 -16.95 -5.72
CA TYR A 318 7.58 -16.83 -5.30
C TYR A 318 8.48 -17.92 -5.90
N PRO A 319 8.10 -19.21 -5.90
CA PRO A 319 8.90 -20.24 -6.55
C PRO A 319 9.18 -19.96 -8.04
N ARG A 320 8.21 -19.39 -8.76
CA ARG A 320 8.35 -19.04 -10.18
C ARG A 320 9.34 -17.87 -10.38
N TYR A 321 9.25 -16.82 -9.56
CA TYR A 321 10.20 -15.71 -9.60
C TYR A 321 11.63 -16.18 -9.28
N LEU A 322 11.79 -17.06 -8.30
CA LEU A 322 13.09 -17.60 -7.91
C LEU A 322 13.66 -18.58 -8.96
N GLN A 323 12.82 -19.36 -9.63
CA GLN A 323 13.25 -20.15 -10.80
C GLN A 323 13.73 -19.26 -11.95
N ALA A 324 13.08 -18.11 -12.19
CA ALA A 324 13.56 -17.14 -13.16
C ALA A 324 14.94 -16.58 -12.80
N ILE A 325 15.18 -16.31 -11.51
CA ILE A 325 16.51 -15.91 -11.02
C ILE A 325 17.56 -17.00 -11.27
N GLN A 326 17.25 -18.27 -11.01
CA GLN A 326 18.17 -19.38 -11.28
C GLN A 326 18.55 -19.46 -12.76
N LEU A 327 17.56 -19.40 -13.65
CA LEU A 327 17.80 -19.41 -15.10
C LEU A 327 18.61 -18.21 -15.58
N ARG A 328 18.44 -17.04 -14.95
CA ARG A 328 19.27 -15.87 -15.21
C ARG A 328 20.72 -16.14 -14.82
N LEU A 329 20.95 -16.69 -13.62
CA LEU A 329 22.29 -17.01 -13.13
C LEU A 329 23.01 -18.01 -14.03
N ASP A 330 22.30 -18.98 -14.60
CA ASP A 330 22.88 -19.95 -15.54
C ASP A 330 23.34 -19.30 -16.86
N LYS A 331 22.68 -18.22 -17.28
CA LYS A 331 22.87 -17.60 -18.61
C LYS A 331 23.72 -16.33 -18.59
N VAL A 332 23.83 -15.64 -17.45
CA VAL A 332 24.46 -14.32 -17.37
C VAL A 332 25.91 -14.34 -17.85
N ALA A 333 26.68 -15.39 -17.52
CA ALA A 333 28.07 -15.51 -17.92
C ALA A 333 28.27 -15.55 -19.44
N ALA A 334 27.32 -16.12 -20.18
CA ALA A 334 27.35 -16.19 -21.63
C ALA A 334 26.84 -14.90 -22.32
N ASN A 335 26.01 -14.09 -21.62
CA ASN A 335 25.28 -12.97 -22.23
C ASN A 335 25.31 -11.69 -21.38
N VAL A 336 26.50 -11.35 -20.85
CA VAL A 336 26.69 -10.25 -19.88
C VAL A 336 26.16 -8.90 -20.37
N ASN A 337 26.45 -8.53 -21.62
CA ASN A 337 26.03 -7.24 -22.17
C ASN A 337 24.51 -7.15 -22.32
N LYS A 338 23.85 -8.26 -22.67
CA LYS A 338 22.38 -8.33 -22.76
C LYS A 338 21.76 -8.22 -21.37
N ASP A 339 22.29 -8.92 -20.38
CA ASP A 339 21.82 -8.82 -18.99
C ASP A 339 21.94 -7.39 -18.45
N ARG A 340 23.09 -6.74 -18.70
CA ARG A 340 23.31 -5.33 -18.34
C ARG A 340 22.35 -4.37 -19.02
N ALA A 341 22.06 -4.56 -20.30
CA ALA A 341 21.08 -3.73 -21.02
C ALA A 341 19.67 -3.86 -20.42
N LEU A 342 19.24 -5.09 -20.11
CA LEU A 342 17.93 -5.33 -19.47
C LEU A 342 17.86 -4.76 -18.05
N MET A 343 18.95 -4.86 -17.27
CA MET A 343 19.04 -4.19 -15.97
C MET A 343 18.94 -2.66 -16.10
N ALA A 344 19.62 -2.07 -17.09
CA ALA A 344 19.55 -0.64 -17.33
C ALA A 344 18.14 -0.18 -17.71
N GLU A 345 17.37 -1.01 -18.44
CA GLU A 345 15.95 -0.74 -18.74
C GLU A 345 15.06 -0.86 -17.49
N LEU A 346 15.33 -1.84 -16.62
CA LEU A 346 14.56 -2.08 -15.40
C LEU A 346 14.83 -1.05 -14.29
N ALA A 347 16.08 -0.57 -14.18
CA ALA A 347 16.53 0.33 -13.13
C ALA A 347 15.63 1.56 -12.90
N PRO A 348 15.28 2.38 -13.91
CA PRO A 348 14.39 3.54 -13.70
C PRO A 348 12.98 3.14 -13.28
N LEU A 349 12.50 1.95 -13.68
CA LEU A 349 11.17 1.45 -13.34
C LEU A 349 11.10 1.03 -11.86
N ASN A 350 12.19 0.44 -11.33
CA ASN A 350 12.33 0.13 -9.91
C ASN A 350 12.56 1.40 -9.08
N ALA A 351 13.43 2.30 -9.54
CA ALA A 351 13.81 3.51 -8.80
C ALA A 351 12.59 4.38 -8.50
N ARG A 352 11.75 4.69 -9.52
CA ARG A 352 10.55 5.50 -9.30
C ARG A 352 9.57 4.88 -8.30
N TRP A 353 9.45 3.54 -8.28
CA TRP A 353 8.62 2.85 -7.29
C TRP A 353 9.20 2.98 -5.89
N ALA A 354 10.50 2.76 -5.74
CA ALA A 354 11.18 2.93 -4.45
C ALA A 354 11.09 4.37 -3.94
N ASP A 355 11.31 5.36 -4.80
CA ASP A 355 11.21 6.79 -4.47
C ASP A 355 9.78 7.15 -4.02
N LYS A 356 8.76 6.67 -4.73
CA LYS A 356 7.35 6.89 -4.37
C LYS A 356 7.01 6.23 -3.03
N VAL A 357 7.44 4.98 -2.80
CA VAL A 357 7.23 4.28 -1.52
C VAL A 357 7.93 5.02 -0.38
N GLN A 358 9.09 5.62 -0.60
CA GLN A 358 9.79 6.41 0.41
C GLN A 358 9.10 7.75 0.69
N GLN A 359 8.47 8.36 -0.32
CA GLN A 359 7.70 9.60 -0.17
C GLN A 359 6.37 9.39 0.55
N LEU A 360 5.75 8.22 0.36
CA LEU A 360 4.48 7.87 0.99
C LEU A 360 4.72 7.28 2.39
N GLY A 361 3.81 7.56 3.32
CA GLY A 361 3.78 6.84 4.60
C GLY A 361 3.39 5.36 4.41
N TYR A 362 3.73 4.51 5.38
CA TYR A 362 3.39 3.08 5.36
C TYR A 362 1.90 2.84 5.07
N ALA A 363 1.02 3.59 5.74
CA ALA A 363 -0.42 3.44 5.58
C ALA A 363 -0.92 3.80 4.17
N GLU A 364 -0.36 4.84 3.57
CA GLU A 364 -0.67 5.24 2.20
C GLU A 364 -0.23 4.15 1.21
N VAL A 365 0.98 3.61 1.37
CA VAL A 365 1.48 2.50 0.53
C VAL A 365 0.57 1.28 0.65
N SER A 366 0.18 0.89 1.86
CA SER A 366 -0.70 -0.27 2.11
C SER A 366 -2.10 -0.14 1.51
N LEU A 367 -2.58 1.08 1.28
CA LEU A 367 -3.89 1.35 0.69
C LEU A 367 -3.84 1.61 -0.83
N HIS A 368 -2.65 1.70 -1.41
CA HIS A 368 -2.46 2.10 -2.80
C HIS A 368 -2.42 0.89 -3.75
N LEU A 369 -3.59 0.33 -4.08
CA LEU A 369 -3.72 -0.86 -4.94
C LEU A 369 -2.96 -0.75 -6.28
N GLU A 370 -3.00 0.41 -6.93
CA GLU A 370 -2.30 0.60 -8.22
C GLU A 370 -0.77 0.50 -8.08
N LEU A 371 -0.23 0.92 -6.93
CA LEU A 371 1.20 0.86 -6.61
C LEU A 371 1.62 -0.57 -6.25
N GLU A 372 0.74 -1.32 -5.59
CA GLU A 372 0.91 -2.76 -5.36
C GLU A 372 0.88 -3.55 -6.68
N ALA A 373 -0.09 -3.27 -7.56
CA ALA A 373 -0.15 -3.85 -8.89
C ALA A 373 1.14 -3.57 -9.69
N TYR A 374 1.62 -2.32 -9.66
CA TYR A 374 2.89 -1.95 -10.27
C TYR A 374 4.07 -2.76 -9.71
N ARG A 375 4.14 -2.91 -8.37
CA ARG A 375 5.17 -3.71 -7.68
C ARG A 375 5.24 -5.15 -8.17
N TRP A 376 4.09 -5.79 -8.41
CA TRP A 376 4.05 -7.17 -8.92
C TRP A 376 4.33 -7.26 -10.42
N MET A 377 3.92 -6.25 -11.20
CA MET A 377 4.29 -6.18 -12.61
C MET A 377 5.81 -6.03 -12.81
N LEU A 378 6.55 -5.45 -11.87
CA LEU A 378 8.02 -5.45 -11.90
C LEU A 378 8.59 -6.88 -11.84
N GLU A 379 8.02 -7.76 -11.02
CA GLU A 379 8.44 -9.18 -10.96
C GLU A 379 8.10 -9.92 -12.26
N GLU A 380 6.93 -9.67 -12.84
CA GLU A 380 6.58 -10.22 -14.15
C GLU A 380 7.54 -9.74 -15.24
N LEU A 381 7.93 -8.45 -15.21
CA LEU A 381 8.88 -7.91 -16.17
C LEU A 381 10.25 -8.57 -16.02
N ARG A 382 10.70 -8.82 -14.78
CA ARG A 382 11.93 -9.58 -14.51
C ARG A 382 11.87 -10.99 -15.09
N VAL A 383 10.75 -11.71 -14.93
CA VAL A 383 10.55 -13.02 -15.56
C VAL A 383 10.61 -12.92 -17.08
N SER A 384 9.93 -11.94 -17.67
CA SER A 384 9.94 -11.70 -19.12
C SER A 384 11.33 -11.39 -19.68
N PHE A 385 12.11 -10.58 -18.96
CA PHE A 385 13.45 -10.15 -19.37
C PHE A 385 14.47 -11.28 -19.26
N PHE A 386 14.50 -11.95 -18.11
CA PHE A 386 15.61 -12.84 -17.77
C PHE A 386 15.30 -14.33 -17.99
N ALA A 387 14.03 -14.74 -18.04
CA ALA A 387 13.64 -16.15 -18.06
C ALA A 387 12.33 -16.43 -18.84
N GLN A 388 12.29 -16.07 -20.12
CA GLN A 388 11.10 -16.21 -21.00
C GLN A 388 10.44 -17.59 -20.99
N THR A 389 11.21 -18.67 -20.79
CA THR A 389 10.70 -20.05 -20.73
C THR A 389 9.80 -20.33 -19.51
N VAL A 390 9.91 -19.52 -18.44
CA VAL A 390 9.12 -19.65 -17.21
C VAL A 390 7.67 -19.16 -17.41
N LYS A 391 7.44 -18.28 -18.39
CA LYS A 391 6.18 -17.59 -18.67
C LYS A 391 5.71 -16.66 -17.55
N THR A 392 5.03 -15.59 -17.94
CA THR A 392 4.43 -14.61 -17.04
C THR A 392 2.96 -14.95 -16.79
N VAL A 393 2.42 -14.56 -15.62
CA VAL A 393 0.98 -14.79 -15.32
C VAL A 393 0.07 -13.80 -16.03
N MET A 394 0.65 -12.72 -16.56
CA MET A 394 -0.02 -11.71 -17.37
C MET A 394 0.90 -11.22 -18.49
N PRO A 395 0.37 -10.61 -19.55
CA PRO A 395 1.24 -9.93 -20.50
C PRO A 395 1.79 -8.64 -19.89
N VAL A 396 3.12 -8.49 -19.93
CA VAL A 396 3.88 -7.40 -19.31
C VAL A 396 4.91 -6.83 -20.28
N SER A 397 5.20 -5.53 -20.14
CA SER A 397 6.27 -4.83 -20.85
C SER A 397 6.56 -3.49 -20.18
N THR A 398 7.68 -2.85 -20.50
CA THR A 398 8.00 -1.48 -20.05
C THR A 398 6.89 -0.48 -20.39
N LYS A 399 6.28 -0.61 -21.58
CA LYS A 399 5.13 0.22 -21.99
C LYS A 399 3.91 0.00 -21.08
N ARG A 400 3.64 -1.25 -20.69
CA ARG A 400 2.52 -1.57 -19.78
C ARG A 400 2.80 -1.06 -18.36
N LEU A 401 4.05 -1.18 -17.88
CA LEU A 401 4.43 -0.58 -16.61
C LEU A 401 4.29 0.94 -16.62
N ASN A 402 4.69 1.62 -17.69
CA ASN A 402 4.50 3.08 -17.78
C ASN A 402 3.01 3.47 -17.76
N LYS A 403 2.14 2.65 -18.35
CA LYS A 403 0.68 2.84 -18.25
C LYS A 403 0.16 2.59 -16.84
N GLN A 404 0.65 1.54 -16.16
CA GLN A 404 0.28 1.29 -14.76
C GLN A 404 0.75 2.42 -13.85
N TRP A 405 1.95 2.95 -14.10
CA TRP A 405 2.54 4.04 -13.33
C TRP A 405 1.70 5.33 -13.38
N SER A 406 0.99 5.61 -14.47
CA SER A 406 0.10 6.79 -14.52
C SER A 406 -1.15 6.66 -13.63
N LEU A 407 -1.38 5.48 -13.04
CA LEU A 407 -2.43 5.24 -12.05
C LEU A 407 -1.88 5.30 -10.60
N CYS A 408 -0.56 5.39 -10.43
CA CYS A 408 0.16 5.50 -9.15
C CYS A 408 0.51 6.96 -8.84
#